data_AF-A0A6V7XZV3-F1
#
_entry.id   AF-A0A6V7XZV3-F1
#
_cell.length_a   1.000
_cell.length_b   1.000
_cell.length_c   1.000
_cell.angle_alpha   90.00
_cell.angle_beta   90.00
_cell.angle_gamma   90.00
#
_symmetry.space_group_name_H-M   'P 1'
#
loop_
_entity.id
_entity.type
_entity.pdbx_description
1 polymer ?
#
loop_
_entity_poly.entity_id
_entity_poly.type
_entity_poly.pdbx_seq_one_letter_code
_entity_poly.pdbx_strand_id
1 'polypeptide(L)'
;MEHDAFLLCRYIENNRENDRKFYGEVTIFAANFGSITRILPLSQLFPLFQQNNSKNQKWHGRVIANSINALEDYPINSFLDLTRKKLIRLGPMQSIVIQAFNGYF
;
A
#
# COMPACT_ATOMS: atom_id res chain seq x y z
N MET A 1 -18.17 4.42 17.69
CA MET A 1 -16.72 4.20 17.91
C MET A 1 -16.11 4.00 16.54
N GLU A 2 -15.68 5.13 16.00
CA GLU A 2 -15.41 5.38 14.59
C GLU A 2 -13.97 4.93 14.25
N HIS A 3 -13.86 4.04 13.28
CA HIS A 3 -12.66 3.74 12.48
C HIS A 3 -11.28 3.90 13.17
N ASP A 4 -10.94 3.01 14.12
CA ASP A 4 -9.59 2.97 14.73
C ASP A 4 -8.48 2.52 13.75
N ALA A 5 -8.82 2.20 12.50
CA ALA A 5 -7.85 1.86 11.48
C ALA A 5 -8.27 2.41 10.12
N PHE A 6 -7.29 2.85 9.34
CA PHE A 6 -7.54 3.48 8.06
C PHE A 6 -6.42 3.25 7.05
N LEU A 7 -6.76 3.53 5.80
CA LEU A 7 -5.86 3.55 4.66
C LEU A 7 -5.88 4.95 4.04
N LEU A 8 -4.72 5.57 3.88
CA LEU A 8 -4.52 6.81 3.13
C LEU A 8 -3.66 6.53 1.90
N CYS A 9 -4.00 7.18 0.80
CA CYS A 9 -3.30 7.03 -0.47
C CYS A 9 -2.94 8.41 -1.01
N ARG A 10 -1.67 8.62 -1.35
CA ARG A 10 -1.20 9.77 -2.12
C ARG A 10 -0.73 9.28 -3.48
N TYR A 11 -1.43 9.71 -4.52
CA TYR A 11 -1.00 9.54 -5.91
C TYR A 11 -0.26 10.80 -6.36
N ILE A 12 0.96 10.63 -6.87
CA ILE A 12 1.69 11.72 -7.53
C ILE A 12 1.75 11.38 -9.01
N GLU A 13 0.99 12.14 -9.81
CA GLU A 13 1.06 12.06 -11.25
C GLU A 13 2.35 12.74 -11.71
N ASN A 14 3.37 11.92 -12.02
CA ASN A 14 4.61 12.44 -12.59
C ASN A 14 4.37 12.81 -14.06
N ASN A 15 4.02 14.06 -14.29
CA ASN A 15 3.68 14.58 -15.62
C ASN A 15 4.92 15.08 -16.41
N ARG A 16 6.09 14.44 -16.26
CA ARG A 16 7.31 14.85 -16.97
C ARG A 16 8.21 13.67 -17.32
N GLU A 17 8.31 13.41 -18.63
CA GLU A 17 9.58 13.21 -19.39
C GLU A 17 10.77 12.61 -18.62
N ASN A 18 10.58 11.46 -18.00
CA ASN A 18 11.71 10.68 -17.52
C ASN A 18 11.43 9.20 -17.76
N ASP A 19 12.36 8.58 -18.50
CA ASP A 19 12.49 7.16 -18.86
C ASP A 19 12.55 6.17 -17.68
N ARG A 20 11.99 6.52 -16.51
CA ARG A 20 11.77 5.55 -15.44
C ARG A 20 10.49 4.80 -15.77
N LYS A 21 10.64 3.52 -16.12
CA LYS A 21 9.61 2.51 -16.47
C LYS A 21 8.48 2.30 -15.43
N PHE A 22 8.39 3.12 -14.39
CA PHE A 22 7.40 3.02 -13.33
C PHE A 22 6.36 4.13 -13.51
N TYR A 23 5.18 3.77 -14.02
CA TYR A 23 4.07 4.70 -14.23
C TYR A 23 3.36 4.95 -12.90
N GLY A 24 3.78 5.99 -12.17
CA GLY A 24 3.09 6.49 -10.98
C GLY A 24 3.59 5.84 -9.68
N GLU A 25 4.25 6.65 -8.86
CA GLU A 25 4.64 6.27 -7.51
C GLU A 25 3.48 6.61 -6.57
N VAL A 26 2.82 5.59 -6.04
CA VAL A 26 1.72 5.73 -5.09
C VAL A 26 2.25 5.50 -3.69
N THR A 27 2.06 6.43 -2.79
CA THR A 27 2.37 6.20 -1.36
C THR A 27 1.10 5.80 -0.63
N ILE A 28 1.11 4.63 -0.02
CA ILE A 28 0.02 4.11 0.81
C ILE A 28 0.47 4.17 2.26
N PHE A 29 -0.33 4.80 3.11
CA PHE A 29 -0.16 4.74 4.56
C PHE A 29 -1.31 3.93 5.15
N ALA A 30 -0.96 2.91 5.94
CA ALA A 30 -1.92 2.07 6.63
C ALA A 30 -1.62 2.13 8.13
N ALA A 31 -2.64 2.37 8.94
CA ALA A 31 -2.49 2.45 10.38
C ALA A 31 -3.66 1.80 11.10
N ASN A 32 -3.34 1.14 12.21
CA ASN A 32 -4.30 0.61 13.17
C ASN A 32 -3.96 1.17 14.55
N PHE A 33 -4.75 2.12 15.02
CA PHE A 33 -4.71 2.70 16.37
C PHE A 33 -5.60 1.94 17.37
N GLY A 34 -6.24 0.85 16.94
CA GLY A 34 -7.07 0.01 17.79
C GLY A 34 -6.29 -1.00 18.62
N SER A 35 -6.98 -1.63 19.57
CA SER A 35 -6.44 -2.68 20.45
C SER A 35 -6.54 -4.09 19.88
N ILE A 36 -7.15 -4.26 18.70
CA ILE A 36 -7.32 -5.55 18.02
C ILE A 36 -6.71 -5.51 16.62
N THR A 37 -6.41 -6.68 16.05
CA THR A 37 -5.94 -6.77 14.66
C THR A 37 -7.03 -6.32 13.69
N ARG A 38 -6.67 -5.51 12.69
CA ARG A 38 -7.57 -5.03 11.64
C ARG A 38 -7.11 -5.52 10.28
N ILE A 39 -8.08 -5.85 9.43
CA ILE A 39 -7.87 -6.21 8.03
C ILE A 39 -8.36 -5.04 7.18
N LEU A 40 -7.45 -4.43 6.46
CA LEU A 40 -7.65 -3.24 5.65
C LEU A 40 -7.66 -3.63 4.17
N PRO A 41 -8.83 -3.71 3.52
CA PRO A 41 -8.92 -4.09 2.11
C PRO A 41 -8.39 -2.99 1.20
N LEU A 42 -7.53 -3.36 0.24
CA LEU A 42 -6.98 -2.44 -0.75
C LEU A 42 -8.07 -1.84 -1.64
N SER A 43 -9.27 -2.42 -1.69
CA SER A 43 -10.42 -1.81 -2.38
C SER A 43 -10.86 -0.47 -1.78
N GLN A 44 -10.44 -0.15 -0.54
CA GLN A 44 -10.61 1.18 0.06
C GLN A 44 -9.61 2.22 -0.49
N LEU A 45 -8.49 1.77 -1.08
CA LEU A 45 -7.59 2.66 -1.79
C LEU A 45 -8.22 3.03 -3.13
N PHE A 46 -8.03 4.31 -3.51
CA PHE A 46 -8.60 5.02 -4.67
C PHE A 46 -8.99 4.16 -5.91
N PRO A 47 -9.99 4.60 -6.70
CA PRO A 47 -10.38 3.98 -7.98
C PRO A 47 -9.26 3.70 -8.99
N LEU A 48 -8.07 4.31 -8.87
CA LEU A 48 -6.91 4.09 -9.74
C LEU A 48 -6.43 2.63 -9.78
N PHE A 49 -6.49 1.89 -8.66
CA PHE A 49 -6.22 0.44 -8.68
C PHE A 49 -7.32 -0.33 -9.43
N GLN A 50 -8.57 0.15 -9.36
CA GLN A 50 -9.72 -0.49 -10.00
C GLN A 50 -9.77 -0.20 -11.51
N GLN A 51 -9.42 1.01 -11.95
CA GLN A 51 -9.36 1.38 -13.37
C GLN A 51 -8.27 0.61 -14.12
N ASN A 52 -7.14 0.31 -13.47
CA ASN A 52 -6.02 -0.43 -14.06
C ASN A 52 -6.17 -1.97 -14.03
N ASN A 53 -7.17 -2.51 -13.31
CA ASN A 53 -7.53 -3.94 -13.41
C ASN A 53 -7.99 -4.34 -14.82
N SER A 54 -8.41 -3.37 -15.64
CA SER A 54 -8.78 -3.61 -17.05
C SER A 54 -7.58 -3.96 -17.95
N LYS A 55 -6.33 -3.75 -17.50
CA LYS A 55 -5.10 -3.86 -18.32
C LYS A 55 -4.12 -4.96 -17.90
N ASN A 56 -4.51 -5.93 -17.06
CA ASN A 56 -3.60 -6.96 -16.52
C ASN A 56 -2.32 -6.41 -15.84
N GLN A 57 -2.35 -5.17 -15.36
CA GLN A 57 -1.18 -4.55 -14.74
C GLN A 57 -0.94 -5.11 -13.34
N LYS A 58 0.27 -5.64 -13.12
CA LYS A 58 0.72 -6.07 -11.80
C LYS A 58 1.20 -4.86 -11.00
N TRP A 59 0.75 -4.80 -9.75
CA TRP A 59 1.05 -3.77 -8.77
C TRP A 59 1.85 -4.41 -7.65
N HIS A 60 2.99 -3.80 -7.39
CA HIS A 60 3.90 -4.20 -6.34
C HIS A 60 4.02 -3.06 -5.35
N GLY A 61 4.16 -3.39 -4.08
CA GLY A 61 4.42 -2.45 -3.01
C GLY A 61 5.74 -2.79 -2.34
N ARG A 62 6.53 -1.77 -1.99
CA ARG A 62 7.69 -1.91 -1.11
C ARG A 62 7.41 -1.20 0.19
N VAL A 63 7.61 -1.87 1.33
CA VAL A 63 7.52 -1.21 2.64
C VAL A 63 8.70 -0.26 2.80
N ILE A 64 8.44 1.03 3.01
CA ILE A 64 9.47 2.07 3.16
C ILE A 64 9.58 2.59 4.59
N ALA A 65 8.53 2.42 5.40
CA ALA A 65 8.54 2.69 6.82
C ALA A 65 7.52 1.80 7.54
N ASN A 66 7.75 1.57 8.83
CA ASN A 66 6.85 0.82 9.70
C ASN A 66 6.93 1.38 11.13
N SER A 67 5.95 1.05 11.96
CA SER A 67 6.07 1.20 13.40
C SER A 67 6.94 0.08 13.98
N ILE A 68 7.53 0.32 15.14
CA ILE A 68 8.47 -0.60 15.81
C ILE A 68 7.85 -2.00 16.00
N ASN A 69 6.57 -2.06 16.37
CA ASN A 69 5.82 -3.29 16.59
C ASN A 69 5.32 -3.97 15.31
N ALA A 70 5.59 -3.41 14.12
CA ALA A 70 5.24 -3.98 12.82
C ALA A 70 6.48 -4.56 12.08
N LEU A 71 7.66 -4.54 12.70
CA LEU A 71 8.92 -4.89 12.05
C LEU A 71 8.97 -6.34 11.55
N GLU A 72 8.43 -7.29 12.33
CA GLU A 72 8.43 -8.71 11.98
C GLU A 72 7.45 -9.02 10.84
N ASP A 73 6.25 -8.44 10.90
CA ASP A 73 5.18 -8.65 9.90
C ASP A 73 5.46 -7.90 8.59
N TYR A 74 6.06 -6.71 8.69
CA TYR A 74 6.32 -5.80 7.58
C TYR A 74 7.72 -5.18 7.65
N PRO A 75 8.79 -5.95 7.41
CA PRO A 75 10.14 -5.42 7.41
C PRO A 75 10.31 -4.32 6.36
N ILE A 76 11.13 -3.30 6.64
CA ILE A 76 11.50 -2.28 5.65
C ILE A 76 12.19 -2.96 4.46
N ASN A 77 11.89 -2.52 3.23
CA ASN A 77 12.27 -3.10 1.95
C ASN A 77 11.64 -4.46 1.61
N SER A 78 10.74 -5.00 2.44
CA SER A 78 9.94 -6.15 2.05
C SER A 78 8.96 -5.78 0.92
N PHE A 79 8.70 -6.74 0.03
CA PHE A 79 7.80 -6.57 -1.10
C PHE A 79 6.42 -7.19 -0.83
N LEU A 80 5.38 -6.47 -1.22
CA LEU A 80 3.98 -6.85 -1.15
C LEU A 80 3.42 -6.97 -2.57
N ASP A 81 2.84 -8.11 -2.89
CA ASP A 81 2.05 -8.28 -4.11
C ASP A 81 0.66 -7.69 -3.89
N LEU A 82 0.46 -6.44 -4.34
CA LEU A 82 -0.81 -5.72 -4.18
C LEU A 82 -1.86 -6.15 -5.23
N THR A 83 -1.45 -6.93 -6.24
CA THR A 83 -2.37 -7.53 -7.22
C THR A 83 -3.10 -8.72 -6.63
N ARG A 84 -2.38 -9.61 -5.93
CA ARG A 84 -2.95 -10.84 -5.34
C ARG A 84 -3.37 -10.65 -3.89
N LYS A 85 -2.57 -9.97 -3.08
CA LYS A 85 -2.95 -9.66 -1.69
C LYS A 85 -3.84 -8.43 -1.68
N LYS A 86 -5.15 -8.65 -1.69
CA LYS A 86 -6.18 -7.59 -1.65
C LYS A 86 -6.38 -6.96 -0.27
N LEU A 87 -5.54 -7.30 0.72
CA LEU A 87 -5.74 -6.99 2.13
C LEU A 87 -4.40 -6.71 2.81
N ILE A 88 -4.35 -5.70 3.66
CA ILE A 88 -3.26 -5.43 4.62
C ILE A 88 -3.77 -5.81 6.00
N ARG A 89 -2.97 -6.57 6.78
CA ARG A 89 -3.35 -7.02 8.14
C ARG A 89 -2.47 -6.31 9.14
N LEU A 90 -3.02 -5.41 9.94
CA LEU A 90 -2.27 -4.70 10.98
C LEU A 90 -2.71 -5.16 12.36
N GLY A 91 -1.76 -5.64 13.16
CA GLY A 91 -1.92 -5.84 14.59
C GLY A 91 -2.22 -4.54 15.35
N PRO A 92 -2.51 -4.63 16.66
CA PRO A 92 -2.79 -3.45 17.49
C PRO A 92 -1.64 -2.44 17.45
N MET A 93 -1.97 -1.15 17.30
CA MET A 93 -0.99 -0.05 17.27
C MET A 93 0.07 -0.17 16.18
N GLN A 94 -0.16 -0.97 15.12
CA GLN A 94 0.77 -1.10 14.00
C GLN A 94 0.47 -0.07 12.91
N SER A 95 1.51 0.41 12.24
CA SER A 95 1.40 1.24 11.04
C SER A 95 2.53 0.95 10.06
N ILE A 96 2.25 1.13 8.77
CA ILE A 96 3.21 0.93 7.68
C ILE A 96 3.02 1.99 6.59
N VAL A 97 4.12 2.32 5.92
CA VAL A 97 4.13 3.12 4.69
C VAL A 97 4.65 2.23 3.56
N ILE A 98 3.89 2.15 2.47
CA ILE A 98 4.19 1.36 1.29
C ILE A 98 4.34 2.31 0.10
N GLN A 99 5.45 2.18 -0.62
CA GLN A 99 5.62 2.75 -1.94
C GLN A 99 5.14 1.72 -2.96
N ALA A 100 4.02 2.00 -3.62
CA ALA A 100 3.39 1.15 -4.62
C ALA A 100 3.69 1.66 -6.03
N PHE A 101 3.92 0.72 -6.94
CA PHE A 101 4.31 0.99 -8.32
C PHE A 101 3.83 -0.15 -9.23
N ASN A 102 3.62 0.18 -10.50
CA ASN A 102 3.37 -0.80 -11.55
C ASN A 102 4.68 -1.15 -12.28
N GLY A 103 4.86 -2.41 -12.63
CA GLY A 103 6.08 -2.84 -13.33
C GLY A 103 6.10 -4.33 -13.62
N TYR A 104 6.86 -4.70 -14.64
CA TYR A 104 7.26 -6.08 -14.90
C TYR A 104 8.58 -6.32 -14.15
N PHE A 105 8.54 -7.13 -13.08
CA PHE A 105 9.75 -7.76 -12.55
C PHE A 105 10.10 -8.98 -13.38
#